data_AF-A0A0C4E4P1-F1
#
_entry.id   AF-A0A0C4E4P1-F1
#
_cell.length_a   1.000
_cell.length_b   1.000
_cell.length_c   1.000
_cell.angle_alpha   90.00
_cell.angle_beta   90.00
_cell.angle_gamma   90.00
#
_symmetry.space_group_name_H-M   'P 1'
#
loop_
_entity.id
_entity.type
_entity.pdbx_description
1 polymer ?
#
loop_
_entity_poly.entity_id
_entity_poly.type
_entity_poly.pdbx_seq_one_letter_code
_entity_poly.pdbx_strand_id
1 'polypeptide(L)'
;MAEQLEYAHLLDSAARQKQARDRLLYVTAFAVSQFSSVRARERAIRKPFNPLLGETFELLRAEPEVPGGLRLLVEKVSHRPVRLALHADGERWSLAQAPAPTQKFWGKSMELTTEGKMRVTLRLADGTEERYSWGVATVFLRNVVMGEKYVEPVGSMAVLDETSGARAAVEFLTKGMFGGRGEDVQVETWGPDGVHAGVALAGTWTGGLRLVTGGGGKSSGGPEIWSVGKLVDKAAQTYGFTTFAASLNE
;
A
#
# COMPACT_ATOMS: atom_id res chain seq x y z
N MET A 1 5.40 -9.62 -0.56
CA MET A 1 4.47 -9.35 0.57
C MET A 1 5.14 -8.51 1.64
N ALA A 2 6.35 -8.85 2.09
CA ALA A 2 7.13 -8.02 3.00
C ALA A 2 7.32 -6.57 2.51
N GLU A 3 7.48 -6.34 1.20
CA GLU A 3 7.55 -4.99 0.59
C GLU A 3 6.35 -4.08 0.91
N GLN A 4 5.18 -4.63 1.30
CA GLN A 4 4.04 -3.81 1.75
C GLN A 4 4.34 -3.07 3.06
N LEU A 5 5.36 -3.50 3.80
CA LEU A 5 5.78 -2.93 5.08
C LEU A 5 6.99 -1.98 4.93
N GLU A 6 7.42 -1.65 3.70
CA GLU A 6 8.53 -0.71 3.47
C GLU A 6 8.31 0.64 4.19
N TYR A 7 7.05 1.05 4.32
CA TYR A 7 6.65 2.31 4.97
C TYR A 7 5.85 2.08 6.26
N ALA A 8 6.13 1.00 7.01
CA ALA A 8 5.42 0.67 8.25
C ALA A 8 5.45 1.78 9.32
N HIS A 9 6.47 2.64 9.31
CA HIS A 9 6.57 3.83 10.18
C HIS A 9 5.36 4.79 10.07
N LEU A 10 4.60 4.73 8.96
CA LEU A 10 3.36 5.48 8.82
C LEU A 10 2.29 5.01 9.81
N LEU A 11 2.27 3.72 10.18
CA LEU A 11 1.37 3.18 11.20
C LEU A 11 1.78 3.63 12.61
N ASP A 12 3.08 3.70 12.90
CA ASP A 12 3.58 4.32 14.14
C ASP A 12 3.23 5.80 14.22
N SER A 13 3.31 6.50 13.09
CA SER A 13 2.93 7.91 12.99
C SER A 13 1.42 8.09 13.14
N ALA A 14 0.62 7.16 12.60
CA ALA A 14 -0.84 7.11 12.79
C ALA A 14 -1.17 6.95 14.27
N ALA A 15 -0.62 5.95 14.96
CA ALA A 15 -0.93 5.68 16.37
C ALA A 15 -0.58 6.85 17.32
N ARG A 16 0.25 7.79 16.88
CA ARG A 16 0.63 9.01 17.63
C ARG A 16 -0.27 10.22 17.32
N GLN A 17 -1.09 10.19 16.27
CA GLN A 17 -1.98 11.32 15.99
C GLN A 17 -3.11 11.39 17.01
N LYS A 18 -3.42 12.62 17.44
CA LYS A 18 -4.46 12.88 18.45
C LYS A 18 -5.87 12.70 17.89
N GLN A 19 -6.11 13.12 16.65
CA GLN A 19 -7.44 13.13 16.04
C GLN A 19 -7.62 11.88 15.16
N ALA A 20 -8.78 11.22 15.25
CA ALA A 20 -9.09 10.02 14.46
C ALA A 20 -9.00 10.25 12.95
N ARG A 21 -9.44 11.43 12.47
CA ARG A 21 -9.32 11.79 11.06
C ARG A 21 -7.87 11.82 10.57
N ASP A 22 -6.93 12.28 11.41
CA ASP A 22 -5.52 12.34 11.05
C ASP A 22 -4.92 10.93 11.03
N ARG A 23 -5.32 10.06 11.98
CA ARG A 23 -4.97 8.64 11.99
C ARG A 23 -5.39 7.95 10.70
N LEU A 24 -6.64 8.16 10.27
CA LEU A 24 -7.17 7.63 9.02
C LEU A 24 -6.35 8.07 7.81
N LEU A 25 -5.87 9.32 7.76
CA LEU A 25 -5.00 9.79 6.67
C LEU A 25 -3.67 9.02 6.62
N TYR A 26 -3.01 8.82 7.76
CA TYR A 26 -1.74 8.07 7.80
C TYR A 26 -1.94 6.58 7.46
N VAL A 27 -3.00 5.95 7.96
CA VAL A 27 -3.35 4.56 7.58
C VAL A 27 -3.64 4.48 6.07
N THR A 28 -4.30 5.49 5.52
CA THR A 28 -4.59 5.55 4.09
C THR A 28 -3.33 5.77 3.25
N ALA A 29 -2.42 6.63 3.70
CA ALA A 29 -1.12 6.81 3.06
C ALA A 29 -0.31 5.51 3.08
N PHE A 30 -0.30 4.77 4.19
CA PHE A 30 0.28 3.44 4.27
C PHE A 30 -0.36 2.47 3.27
N ALA A 31 -1.69 2.44 3.19
CA ALA A 31 -2.42 1.59 2.25
C ALA A 31 -2.07 1.88 0.77
N VAL A 32 -1.82 3.14 0.42
CA VAL A 32 -1.36 3.53 -0.94
C VAL A 32 0.12 3.22 -1.15
N SER A 33 0.96 3.40 -0.13
CA SER A 33 2.42 3.29 -0.24
C SER A 33 2.90 1.94 -0.76
N GLN A 34 2.16 0.85 -0.50
CA GLN A 34 2.51 -0.49 -0.95
C GLN A 34 2.68 -0.61 -2.48
N PHE A 35 1.96 0.20 -3.25
CA PHE A 35 2.05 0.18 -4.72
C PHE A 35 3.36 0.79 -5.22
N SER A 36 4.06 1.60 -4.41
CA SER A 36 5.33 2.22 -4.80
C SER A 36 6.48 1.23 -4.96
N SER A 37 6.35 0.02 -4.41
CA SER A 37 7.32 -1.09 -4.59
C SER A 37 7.52 -1.45 -6.06
N VAL A 38 6.51 -1.19 -6.90
CA VAL A 38 6.53 -1.46 -8.35
C VAL A 38 6.63 -0.18 -9.20
N ARG A 39 7.09 0.93 -8.62
CA ARG A 39 7.24 2.22 -9.33
C ARG A 39 8.28 2.17 -10.47
N ALA A 40 9.34 1.38 -10.31
CA ALA A 40 10.32 1.12 -11.36
C ALA A 40 9.73 0.18 -12.41
N ARG A 41 9.78 0.51 -13.70
CA ARG A 41 9.09 -0.28 -14.74
C ARG A 41 9.72 -1.66 -14.93
N GLU A 42 11.00 -1.80 -14.63
CA GLU A 42 11.76 -3.05 -14.71
C GLU A 42 11.20 -4.14 -13.79
N ARG A 43 10.53 -3.74 -12.69
CA ARG A 43 9.76 -4.65 -11.82
C ARG A 43 8.70 -5.42 -12.59
N ALA A 44 8.04 -4.76 -13.55
CA ALA A 44 6.91 -5.31 -14.29
C ALA A 44 7.32 -6.41 -15.29
N ILE A 45 8.62 -6.58 -15.54
CA ILE A 45 9.15 -7.54 -16.52
C ILE A 45 9.25 -8.94 -15.91
N ARG A 46 9.35 -9.05 -14.59
CA ARG A 46 9.64 -10.32 -13.89
C ARG A 46 8.50 -10.69 -12.95
N LYS A 47 8.31 -11.99 -12.76
CA LYS A 47 7.39 -12.54 -11.76
C LYS A 47 8.19 -13.02 -10.55
N PRO A 48 7.77 -12.73 -9.32
CA PRO A 48 8.33 -13.35 -8.13
C PRO A 48 8.23 -14.88 -8.19
N PHE A 49 9.08 -15.58 -7.44
CA PHE A 49 8.93 -17.03 -7.25
C PHE A 49 7.57 -17.35 -6.63
N ASN A 50 6.96 -18.45 -7.07
CA ASN A 50 5.77 -18.99 -6.42
C ASN A 50 6.24 -19.85 -5.24
N PRO A 51 5.95 -19.50 -3.98
CA PRO A 51 6.46 -20.25 -2.83
C PRO A 51 5.98 -21.70 -2.84
N LEU A 52 6.69 -22.60 -2.17
CA LEU A 52 6.21 -23.95 -1.88
C LEU A 52 5.08 -23.92 -0.84
N LEU A 53 4.24 -24.95 -0.82
CA LEU A 53 3.22 -25.07 0.24
C LEU A 53 3.94 -25.25 1.58
N GLY A 54 3.56 -24.45 2.58
CA GLY A 54 4.25 -24.41 3.88
C GLY A 54 5.57 -23.64 3.88
N GLU A 55 5.98 -23.04 2.75
CA GLU A 55 7.14 -22.15 2.75
C GLU A 55 6.85 -20.91 3.60
N THR A 56 7.80 -20.57 4.47
CA THR A 56 7.74 -19.43 5.37
C THR A 56 8.77 -18.37 5.01
N PHE A 57 8.43 -17.12 5.29
CA PHE A 57 9.35 -15.99 5.25
C PHE A 57 9.17 -15.16 6.51
N GLU A 58 10.27 -14.81 7.17
CA GLU A 58 10.27 -13.94 8.34
C GLU A 58 11.13 -12.69 8.09
N LEU A 59 10.78 -11.59 8.75
CA LEU A 59 11.57 -10.36 8.72
C LEU A 59 11.52 -9.72 10.10
N LEU A 60 12.70 -9.39 10.61
CA LEU A 60 12.89 -8.64 11.85
C LEU A 60 13.66 -7.37 11.53
N ARG A 61 13.15 -6.21 11.95
CA ARG A 61 13.85 -4.93 11.91
C ARG A 61 13.77 -4.30 13.30
N ALA A 62 14.93 -3.93 13.84
CA ALA A 62 15.00 -3.35 15.18
C ALA A 62 14.61 -1.86 15.19
N GLU A 63 14.41 -1.29 16.37
CA GLU A 63 14.01 0.12 16.56
C GLU A 63 14.87 1.14 15.79
N PRO A 64 16.21 0.99 15.71
CA PRO A 64 17.04 1.92 14.93
C PRO A 64 16.78 1.89 13.42
N GLU A 65 16.22 0.79 12.89
CA GLU A 65 15.88 0.64 11.47
C GLU A 65 14.44 1.06 11.19
N VAL A 66 13.52 0.65 12.06
CA VAL A 66 12.09 0.96 11.97
C VAL A 66 11.62 1.39 13.36
N PRO A 67 11.19 2.65 13.57
CA PRO A 67 10.69 3.10 14.87
C PRO A 67 9.57 2.19 15.38
N GLY A 68 9.66 1.76 16.64
CA GLY A 68 8.71 0.79 17.23
C GLY A 68 8.97 -0.68 16.84
N GLY A 69 9.99 -0.94 16.03
CA GLY A 69 10.36 -2.26 15.54
C GLY A 69 9.36 -2.83 14.52
N LEU A 70 9.80 -3.83 13.78
CA LEU A 70 8.96 -4.59 12.86
C LEU A 70 9.31 -6.07 12.97
N ARG A 71 8.32 -6.89 13.29
CA ARG A 71 8.38 -8.35 13.11
C ARG A 71 7.32 -8.79 12.13
N LEU A 72 7.67 -9.68 11.23
CA LEU A 72 6.80 -10.20 10.18
C LEU A 72 7.00 -11.71 10.08
N LEU A 73 5.89 -12.43 9.94
CA LEU A 73 5.86 -13.81 9.48
C LEU A 73 4.87 -13.94 8.31
N VAL A 74 5.29 -14.66 7.29
CA VAL A 74 4.47 -15.01 6.12
C VAL A 74 4.58 -16.50 5.89
N GLU A 75 3.47 -17.16 5.59
CA GLU A 75 3.42 -18.56 5.20
C GLU A 75 2.52 -18.74 3.98
N LYS A 76 2.92 -19.59 3.03
CA LYS A 76 2.00 -20.07 2.01
C LYS A 76 1.14 -21.22 2.56
N VAL A 77 -0.06 -20.88 3.00
CA VAL A 77 -1.02 -21.79 3.64
C VAL A 77 -1.87 -22.61 2.67
N SER A 78 -1.95 -22.23 1.39
CA SER A 78 -2.65 -23.03 0.37
C SER A 78 -2.01 -22.87 -1.01
N HIS A 79 -1.99 -23.97 -1.77
CA HIS A 79 -1.46 -24.00 -3.14
C HIS A 79 -2.56 -23.88 -4.21
N ARG A 80 -3.77 -24.41 -3.96
CA ARG A 80 -4.90 -24.39 -4.92
C ARG A 80 -6.25 -24.21 -4.19
N PRO A 81 -6.81 -22.99 -4.16
CA PRO A 81 -6.25 -21.76 -4.71
C PRO A 81 -5.00 -21.30 -3.92
N VAL A 82 -4.15 -20.49 -4.55
CA VAL A 82 -2.99 -19.90 -3.85
C VAL A 82 -3.52 -18.98 -2.76
N ARG A 83 -3.09 -19.21 -1.51
CA ARG A 83 -3.35 -18.33 -0.38
C ARG A 83 -2.11 -18.24 0.49
N LEU A 84 -1.79 -17.03 0.90
CA LEU A 84 -0.78 -16.77 1.92
C LEU A 84 -1.46 -16.31 3.20
N ALA A 85 -0.78 -16.45 4.33
CA ALA A 85 -1.10 -15.80 5.58
C ALA A 85 0.08 -14.90 5.95
N LEU A 86 -0.20 -13.67 6.35
CA LEU A 86 0.78 -12.70 6.79
C LEU A 86 0.32 -12.12 8.12
N HIS A 87 1.26 -12.03 9.06
CA HIS A 87 1.10 -11.30 10.31
C HIS A 87 2.34 -10.48 10.58
N ALA A 88 2.14 -9.22 10.94
CA ALA A 88 3.20 -8.31 11.34
C ALA A 88 2.81 -7.54 12.61
N ASP A 89 3.79 -7.23 13.44
CA ASP A 89 3.63 -6.35 14.57
C ASP A 89 4.74 -5.30 14.60
N GLY A 90 4.36 -4.10 15.02
CA GLY A 90 5.22 -3.13 15.69
C GLY A 90 4.70 -2.85 17.11
N GLU A 91 5.42 -2.02 17.86
CA GLU A 91 5.06 -1.61 19.22
C GLU A 91 3.59 -1.16 19.31
N ARG A 92 3.16 -0.28 18.39
CA ARG A 92 1.86 0.40 18.45
C ARG A 92 0.84 -0.08 17.44
N TRP A 93 1.16 -1.11 16.66
CA TRP A 93 0.25 -1.59 15.63
C TRP A 93 0.48 -3.06 15.32
N SER A 94 -0.59 -3.74 14.93
CA SER A 94 -0.51 -5.07 14.31
C SER A 94 -1.20 -5.05 12.97
N LEU A 95 -0.73 -5.90 12.06
CA LEU A 95 -1.24 -6.02 10.71
C LEU A 95 -1.41 -7.50 10.37
N ALA A 96 -2.54 -7.85 9.78
CA ALA A 96 -2.81 -9.21 9.33
C ALA A 96 -3.50 -9.20 7.96
N GLN A 97 -3.11 -10.15 7.10
CA GLN A 97 -3.75 -10.38 5.82
C GLN A 97 -3.68 -11.87 5.46
N ALA A 98 -4.70 -12.36 4.75
CA ALA A 98 -4.66 -13.69 4.14
C ALA A 98 -4.89 -13.60 2.62
N PRO A 99 -3.95 -13.04 1.85
CA PRO A 99 -4.22 -12.70 0.46
C PRO A 99 -4.30 -13.94 -0.44
N ALA A 100 -5.22 -13.89 -1.38
CA ALA A 100 -5.38 -14.85 -2.47
C ALA A 100 -5.32 -14.10 -3.81
N PRO A 101 -4.11 -13.95 -4.40
CA PRO A 101 -3.94 -13.25 -5.66
C PRO A 101 -4.48 -14.09 -6.83
N THR A 102 -5.20 -13.44 -7.74
CA THR A 102 -5.67 -14.03 -9.00
C THR A 102 -5.31 -13.14 -10.17
N GLN A 103 -5.24 -13.73 -11.37
CA GLN A 103 -4.84 -13.02 -12.58
C GLN A 103 -5.77 -13.36 -13.74
N LYS A 104 -6.15 -12.34 -14.54
CA LYS A 104 -6.96 -12.50 -15.75
C LYS A 104 -6.29 -11.81 -16.94
N PHE A 105 -6.14 -12.53 -18.04
CA PHE A 105 -5.53 -11.99 -19.25
C PHE A 105 -6.59 -11.41 -20.19
N TRP A 106 -6.34 -10.19 -20.66
CA TRP A 106 -7.24 -9.41 -21.51
C TRP A 106 -6.60 -9.10 -22.88
N GLY A 107 -5.76 -10.00 -23.39
CA GLY A 107 -5.08 -9.86 -24.69
C GLY A 107 -3.87 -8.92 -24.65
N LYS A 108 -4.06 -7.63 -24.36
CA LYS A 108 -2.96 -6.65 -24.27
C LYS A 108 -2.49 -6.37 -22.84
N SER A 109 -3.35 -6.63 -21.87
CA SER A 109 -3.10 -6.38 -20.45
C SER A 109 -3.41 -7.63 -19.62
N MET A 110 -2.84 -7.71 -18.43
CA MET A 110 -3.22 -8.68 -17.41
C MET A 110 -3.74 -7.92 -16.19
N GLU A 111 -4.94 -8.26 -15.77
CA GLU A 111 -5.56 -7.77 -14.55
C GLU A 111 -5.12 -8.66 -13.38
N LEU A 112 -4.73 -8.04 -12.27
CA LEU A 112 -4.30 -8.65 -11.03
C LEU A 112 -5.24 -8.18 -9.92
N THR A 113 -5.92 -9.12 -9.29
CA THR A 113 -6.78 -8.86 -8.13
C THR A 113 -6.29 -9.66 -6.94
N THR A 114 -6.47 -9.14 -5.73
CA THR A 114 -6.07 -9.84 -4.51
C THR A 114 -7.24 -9.85 -3.53
N GLU A 115 -7.85 -11.02 -3.37
CA GLU A 115 -8.84 -11.24 -2.32
C GLU A 115 -8.13 -11.30 -0.95
N GLY A 116 -8.82 -10.91 0.12
CA GLY A 116 -8.28 -10.90 1.49
C GLY A 116 -7.96 -9.48 1.93
N LYS A 117 -8.87 -8.90 2.72
CA LYS A 117 -8.70 -7.55 3.28
C LYS A 117 -7.42 -7.48 4.11
N MET A 118 -6.71 -6.37 3.96
CA MET A 118 -5.73 -5.95 4.93
C MET A 118 -6.46 -5.52 6.21
N ARG A 119 -5.94 -5.89 7.36
CA ARG A 119 -6.46 -5.48 8.67
C ARG A 119 -5.34 -4.92 9.51
N VAL A 120 -5.53 -3.72 10.04
CA VAL A 120 -4.58 -3.06 10.94
C VAL A 120 -5.29 -2.77 12.27
N THR A 121 -4.61 -3.00 13.38
CA THR A 121 -5.03 -2.52 14.69
C THR A 121 -3.99 -1.53 15.17
N LEU A 122 -4.39 -0.30 15.50
CA LEU A 122 -3.57 0.70 16.16
C LEU A 122 -3.84 0.64 17.67
N ARG A 123 -2.77 0.69 18.47
CA ARG A 123 -2.78 0.77 19.93
C ARG A 123 -2.47 2.21 20.32
N LEU A 124 -3.48 2.92 20.83
CA LEU A 124 -3.41 4.35 21.11
C LEU A 124 -2.80 4.64 22.49
N ALA A 125 -2.36 5.87 22.70
CA ALA A 125 -1.70 6.29 23.94
C ALA A 125 -2.62 6.26 25.18
N ASP A 126 -3.94 6.32 24.99
CA ASP A 126 -4.94 6.20 26.06
C ASP A 126 -5.29 4.74 26.40
N GLY A 127 -4.62 3.77 25.77
CA GLY A 127 -4.84 2.34 25.98
C GLY A 127 -5.98 1.75 25.14
N THR A 128 -6.67 2.55 24.32
CA THR A 128 -7.70 2.04 23.41
C THR A 128 -7.10 1.49 22.11
N GLU A 129 -7.90 0.67 21.41
CA GLU A 129 -7.55 0.15 20.09
C GLU A 129 -8.47 0.70 18.99
N GLU A 130 -7.90 1.03 17.85
CA GLU A 130 -8.64 1.34 16.62
C GLU A 130 -8.32 0.35 15.52
N ARG A 131 -9.34 -0.10 14.80
CA ARG A 131 -9.21 -1.15 13.79
C ARG A 131 -9.53 -0.58 12.42
N TYR A 132 -8.68 -0.90 11.46
CA TYR A 132 -8.79 -0.43 10.09
C TYR A 132 -8.79 -1.61 9.13
N SER A 133 -9.53 -1.51 8.02
CA SER A 133 -9.47 -2.51 6.95
C SER A 133 -9.62 -1.92 5.56
N TRP A 134 -9.03 -2.60 4.57
CA TRP A 134 -9.23 -2.28 3.15
C TRP A 134 -9.01 -3.50 2.27
N GLY A 135 -9.68 -3.52 1.11
CA GLY A 135 -9.33 -4.42 0.00
C GLY A 135 -8.18 -3.82 -0.80
N VAL A 136 -7.29 -4.65 -1.36
CA VAL A 136 -6.21 -4.16 -2.23
C VAL A 136 -6.80 -3.77 -3.59
N ALA A 137 -6.44 -2.59 -4.09
CA ALA A 137 -6.87 -2.13 -5.42
C ALA A 137 -6.49 -3.12 -6.53
N THR A 138 -7.32 -3.18 -7.57
CA THR A 138 -6.97 -3.91 -8.80
C THR A 138 -5.74 -3.29 -9.45
N VAL A 139 -4.81 -4.13 -9.89
CA VAL A 139 -3.60 -3.70 -10.59
C VAL A 139 -3.62 -4.25 -12.01
N PHE A 140 -3.27 -3.43 -12.99
CA PHE A 140 -3.04 -3.89 -14.36
C PHE A 140 -1.55 -3.96 -14.65
N LEU A 141 -1.10 -5.10 -15.19
CA LEU A 141 0.12 -5.16 -15.99
C LEU A 141 -0.24 -4.83 -17.44
N ARG A 142 0.24 -3.69 -17.93
CA ARG A 142 0.01 -3.20 -19.30
C ARG A 142 1.09 -3.71 -20.24
N ASN A 143 0.80 -3.63 -21.54
CA ASN A 143 1.76 -3.95 -22.61
C ASN A 143 2.34 -5.36 -22.49
N VAL A 144 1.48 -6.34 -22.18
CA VAL A 144 1.91 -7.74 -21.95
C VAL A 144 2.50 -8.36 -23.22
N VAL A 145 2.01 -7.96 -24.40
CA VAL A 145 2.44 -8.50 -25.70
C VAL A 145 3.55 -7.67 -26.35
N MET A 146 3.44 -6.34 -26.33
CA MET A 146 4.37 -5.44 -27.02
C MET A 146 4.43 -4.08 -26.31
N GLY A 147 5.61 -3.46 -26.33
CA GLY A 147 5.90 -2.17 -25.70
C GLY A 147 6.55 -2.32 -24.32
N GLU A 148 6.88 -1.19 -23.70
CA GLU A 148 7.41 -1.17 -22.34
C GLU A 148 6.32 -1.62 -21.36
N LYS A 149 6.58 -2.70 -20.63
CA LYS A 149 5.69 -3.21 -19.58
C LYS A 149 5.72 -2.27 -18.38
N TYR A 150 4.55 -2.00 -17.82
CA TYR A 150 4.42 -1.31 -16.55
C TYR A 150 3.19 -1.80 -15.81
N VAL A 151 3.19 -1.58 -14.51
CA VAL A 151 2.03 -1.84 -13.67
C VAL A 151 1.42 -0.53 -13.21
N GLU A 152 0.10 -0.54 -13.02
CA GLU A 152 -0.63 0.57 -12.42
C GLU A 152 -1.81 0.04 -11.58
N PRO A 153 -2.01 0.52 -10.35
CA PRO A 153 -3.29 0.37 -9.67
C PRO A 153 -4.36 1.19 -10.39
N VAL A 154 -5.60 0.70 -10.40
CA VAL A 154 -6.73 1.36 -11.07
C VAL A 154 -8.00 1.30 -10.22
N GLY A 155 -8.94 2.18 -10.54
CA GLY A 155 -10.24 2.22 -9.90
C GLY A 155 -10.15 2.83 -8.50
N SER A 156 -10.99 2.33 -7.60
CA SER A 156 -11.07 2.85 -6.24
C SER A 156 -10.78 1.79 -5.18
N MET A 157 -10.28 2.25 -4.04
CA MET A 157 -10.05 1.49 -2.83
C MET A 157 -10.60 2.29 -1.65
N ALA A 158 -11.21 1.62 -0.67
CA ALA A 158 -11.70 2.29 0.54
C ALA A 158 -10.98 1.76 1.77
N VAL A 159 -10.44 2.68 2.57
CA VAL A 159 -9.90 2.42 3.90
C VAL A 159 -10.97 2.76 4.92
N LEU A 160 -11.43 1.75 5.65
CA LEU A 160 -12.48 1.86 6.67
C LEU A 160 -11.83 1.83 8.04
N ASP A 161 -12.15 2.81 8.88
CA ASP A 161 -12.03 2.68 10.33
C ASP A 161 -13.23 1.85 10.80
N GLU A 162 -12.99 0.59 11.13
CA GLU A 162 -13.98 -0.38 11.61
C GLU A 162 -14.44 -0.08 13.03
N THR A 163 -13.69 0.75 13.79
CA THR A 163 -14.07 1.15 15.14
C THR A 163 -15.09 2.28 15.12
N SER A 164 -14.88 3.31 14.28
CA SER A 164 -15.77 4.47 14.23
C SER A 164 -16.80 4.42 13.09
N GLY A 165 -16.49 3.78 11.96
CA GLY A 165 -17.25 3.84 10.72
C GLY A 165 -16.80 4.94 9.75
N ALA A 166 -15.83 5.78 10.14
CA ALA A 166 -15.20 6.76 9.24
C ALA A 166 -14.45 6.06 8.10
N ARG A 167 -14.33 6.72 6.95
CA ARG A 167 -13.72 6.10 5.75
C ARG A 167 -12.94 7.08 4.91
N ALA A 168 -11.93 6.58 4.22
CA ALA A 168 -11.23 7.28 3.15
C ALA A 168 -11.46 6.53 1.83
N ALA A 169 -11.88 7.25 0.78
CA ALA A 169 -11.96 6.70 -0.56
C ALA A 169 -10.74 7.17 -1.35
N VAL A 170 -9.98 6.21 -1.85
CA VAL A 170 -8.79 6.39 -2.68
C VAL A 170 -9.19 6.14 -4.12
N GLU A 171 -8.92 7.09 -5.00
CA GLU A 171 -9.07 6.94 -6.44
C GLU A 171 -7.70 6.97 -7.13
N PHE A 172 -7.43 5.93 -7.92
CA PHE A 172 -6.27 5.84 -8.78
C PHE A 172 -6.65 6.33 -10.17
N LEU A 173 -6.21 7.54 -10.51
CA LEU A 173 -6.64 8.22 -11.74
C LEU A 173 -5.94 7.60 -12.96
N THR A 174 -6.74 7.04 -13.85
CA THR A 174 -6.24 6.49 -15.11
C THR A 174 -6.07 7.60 -16.13
N LYS A 175 -4.98 7.52 -16.91
CA LYS A 175 -4.78 8.41 -18.05
C LYS A 175 -5.39 7.80 -19.31
N GLY A 176 -5.82 8.66 -20.24
CA GLY A 176 -6.36 8.23 -21.53
C GLY A 176 -5.31 7.56 -22.42
N MET A 177 -5.71 7.12 -23.62
CA MET A 177 -4.91 6.33 -24.56
C MET A 177 -3.50 6.90 -24.85
N PHE A 178 -3.30 8.22 -24.73
CA PHE A 178 -2.04 8.91 -25.00
C PHE A 178 -1.29 9.40 -23.74
N GLY A 179 -1.82 9.19 -22.54
CA GLY A 179 -1.29 9.82 -21.32
C GLY A 179 -0.22 9.03 -20.56
N GLY A 180 0.19 7.86 -21.07
CA GLY A 180 1.16 6.99 -20.39
C GLY A 180 0.59 6.35 -19.12
N ARG A 181 1.45 6.03 -18.15
CA ARG A 181 1.07 5.38 -16.88
C ARG A 181 0.23 6.32 -16.00
N GLY A 182 -0.90 5.83 -15.49
CA GLY A 182 -1.69 6.51 -14.47
C GLY A 182 -0.97 6.46 -13.12
N GLU A 183 -0.50 7.61 -12.65
CA GLU A 183 0.26 7.71 -11.40
C GLU A 183 -0.47 8.49 -10.31
N ASP A 184 -1.43 9.32 -10.71
CA ASP A 184 -2.10 10.28 -9.82
C ASP A 184 -3.09 9.57 -8.89
N VAL A 185 -3.10 10.00 -7.64
CA VAL A 185 -3.96 9.48 -6.57
C VAL A 185 -4.68 10.64 -5.92
N GLN A 186 -5.99 10.48 -5.71
CA GLN A 186 -6.81 11.38 -4.91
C GLN A 186 -7.45 10.60 -3.77
N VAL A 187 -7.52 11.21 -2.59
CA VAL A 187 -8.13 10.63 -1.41
C VAL A 187 -9.06 11.64 -0.79
N GLU A 188 -10.32 11.28 -0.64
CA GLU A 188 -11.31 12.05 0.11
C GLU A 188 -11.68 11.28 1.38
N THR A 189 -12.07 11.99 2.44
CA THR A 189 -12.40 11.36 3.73
C THR A 189 -13.78 11.78 4.24
N TRP A 190 -14.44 10.85 4.92
CA TRP A 190 -15.76 11.03 5.49
C TRP A 190 -15.79 10.55 6.92
N GLY A 191 -16.52 11.29 7.75
CA GLY A 191 -16.89 10.88 9.09
C GLY A 191 -17.86 9.69 9.08
N PRO A 192 -18.15 9.14 10.27
CA PRO A 192 -19.05 7.99 10.43
C PRO A 192 -20.51 8.32 10.08
N ASP A 193 -20.88 9.61 10.13
CA ASP A 193 -22.16 10.16 9.69
C ASP A 193 -22.27 10.33 8.16
N GLY A 194 -21.19 10.03 7.43
CA GLY A 194 -21.11 10.23 5.98
C GLY A 194 -20.85 11.68 5.57
N VAL A 195 -20.59 12.59 6.51
CA VAL A 195 -20.22 13.98 6.22
C VAL A 195 -18.75 14.03 5.83
N HIS A 196 -18.41 14.85 4.84
CA HIS A 196 -17.04 15.04 4.42
C HIS A 196 -16.18 15.57 5.58
N ALA A 197 -15.05 14.94 5.89
CA ALA A 197 -14.24 15.26 7.07
C ALA A 197 -13.34 16.50 6.86
N GLY A 198 -13.36 17.10 5.67
CA GLY A 198 -12.67 18.36 5.35
C GLY A 198 -11.16 18.22 5.19
N VAL A 199 -10.65 16.99 5.18
CA VAL A 199 -9.24 16.66 4.96
C VAL A 199 -9.13 15.60 3.86
N ALA A 200 -8.12 15.75 3.01
CA ALA A 200 -7.94 14.92 1.82
C ALA A 200 -6.44 14.69 1.58
N LEU A 201 -6.09 13.69 0.77
CA LEU A 201 -4.72 13.52 0.25
C LEU A 201 -4.72 13.61 -1.27
N ALA A 202 -3.63 14.14 -1.83
CA ALA A 202 -3.36 14.06 -3.25
C ALA A 202 -1.87 13.85 -3.51
N GLY A 203 -1.55 13.24 -4.65
CA GLY A 203 -0.17 13.03 -5.09
C GLY A 203 -0.07 11.89 -6.09
N THR A 204 1.00 11.10 -6.01
CA THR A 204 1.19 9.93 -6.87
C THR A 204 1.62 8.71 -6.06
N TRP A 205 1.17 7.51 -6.45
CA TRP A 205 1.61 6.26 -5.83
C TRP A 205 3.09 5.92 -6.14
N THR A 206 3.69 6.64 -7.07
CA THR A 206 5.10 6.52 -7.47
C THR A 206 6.03 7.50 -6.77
N GLY A 207 5.50 8.54 -6.12
CA GLY A 207 6.26 9.67 -5.58
C GLY A 207 5.93 10.00 -4.13
N GLY A 208 4.65 10.18 -3.80
CA GLY A 208 4.24 10.57 -2.45
C GLY A 208 2.83 11.14 -2.39
N LEU A 209 2.34 11.36 -1.17
CA LEU A 209 1.04 11.95 -0.86
C LEU A 209 1.19 13.14 0.08
N ARG A 210 0.38 14.18 -0.16
CA ARG A 210 0.34 15.39 0.64
C ARG A 210 -1.08 15.69 1.08
N LEU A 211 -1.19 16.35 2.23
CA LEU A 211 -2.47 16.87 2.71
C LEU A 211 -3.00 17.93 1.73
N VAL A 212 -4.30 17.87 1.49
CA VAL A 212 -5.05 18.91 0.79
C VAL A 212 -6.11 19.45 1.75
N THR A 213 -6.05 20.75 2.02
CA THR A 213 -7.02 21.48 2.84
C THR A 213 -7.86 22.39 1.97
N GLY A 214 -9.19 22.20 2.00
CA GLY A 214 -10.16 22.99 1.24
C GLY A 214 -10.80 22.21 0.09
N GLY A 215 -12.13 22.22 0.02
CA GLY A 215 -12.90 21.52 -1.02
C GLY A 215 -12.70 22.15 -2.39
N GLY A 216 -12.33 21.34 -3.39
CA GLY A 216 -12.30 21.73 -4.80
C GLY A 216 -10.91 21.75 -5.43
N GLY A 217 -10.36 20.56 -5.71
CA GLY A 217 -9.64 20.26 -6.95
C GLY A 217 -8.32 20.99 -7.28
N LYS A 218 -7.76 21.82 -6.40
CA LYS A 218 -6.43 22.41 -6.61
C LYS A 218 -5.53 22.23 -5.40
N SER A 219 -4.43 21.50 -5.64
CA SER A 219 -3.34 21.20 -4.72
C SER A 219 -2.65 22.46 -4.20
N SER A 220 -3.07 23.00 -3.06
CA SER A 220 -2.32 24.03 -2.35
C SER A 220 -1.52 23.41 -1.21
N GLY A 221 -0.28 22.98 -1.51
CA GLY A 221 0.89 23.06 -0.62
C GLY A 221 0.81 22.49 0.81
N GLY A 222 -0.12 21.59 1.12
CA GLY A 222 -0.18 20.98 2.45
C GLY A 222 1.05 20.10 2.75
N PRO A 223 1.30 19.80 4.03
CA PRO A 223 2.43 18.99 4.45
C PRO A 223 2.43 17.62 3.77
N GLU A 224 3.63 17.10 3.52
CA GLU A 224 3.82 15.75 3.02
C GLU A 224 3.51 14.73 4.11
N ILE A 225 2.66 13.74 3.77
CA ILE A 225 2.31 12.64 4.67
C ILE A 225 3.19 11.43 4.37
N TRP A 226 3.55 11.21 3.11
CA TRP A 226 4.38 10.11 2.66
C TRP A 226 5.13 10.48 1.38
N SER A 227 6.36 9.98 1.24
CA SER A 227 7.12 9.97 -0.01
C SER A 227 7.91 8.69 -0.16
N VAL A 228 8.24 8.35 -1.40
CA VAL A 228 8.96 7.11 -1.71
C VAL A 228 10.41 7.13 -1.23
N GLY A 229 10.88 5.96 -0.79
CA GLY A 229 12.26 5.71 -0.46
C GLY A 229 13.16 5.57 -1.69
N LYS A 230 14.40 5.16 -1.45
CA LYS A 230 15.41 5.02 -2.51
C LYS A 230 15.24 3.73 -3.30
N LEU A 231 15.61 3.79 -4.58
CA LEU A 231 15.96 2.60 -5.34
C LEU A 231 17.43 2.26 -5.09
N VAL A 232 17.84 1.03 -5.36
CA VAL A 232 19.26 0.66 -5.37
C VAL A 232 20.01 1.36 -6.51
N ASP A 233 21.33 1.44 -6.39
CA ASP A 233 22.17 1.94 -7.48
C ASP A 233 21.96 1.11 -8.75
N LYS A 234 21.90 1.80 -9.88
CA LYS A 234 21.64 1.20 -11.20
C LYS A 234 20.39 0.31 -11.21
N ALA A 235 19.32 0.72 -10.51
CA ALA A 235 18.06 -0.02 -10.36
C ALA A 235 17.56 -0.71 -11.65
N ALA A 236 17.66 -0.07 -12.81
CA ALA A 236 17.25 -0.64 -14.09
C ALA A 236 18.00 -1.95 -14.45
N GLN A 237 19.23 -2.12 -13.99
CA GLN A 237 20.07 -3.31 -14.16
C GLN A 237 19.91 -4.31 -13.01
N THR A 238 19.25 -3.91 -11.93
CA THR A 238 19.07 -4.69 -10.69
C THR A 238 17.58 -4.85 -10.37
N TYR A 239 16.80 -5.24 -11.38
CA TYR A 239 15.38 -5.62 -11.29
C TYR A 239 14.44 -4.51 -10.79
N GLY A 240 14.89 -3.26 -10.80
CA GLY A 240 14.15 -2.12 -10.26
C GLY A 240 13.99 -2.17 -8.74
N PHE A 241 14.92 -2.79 -8.00
CA PHE A 241 14.81 -2.96 -6.54
C PHE A 241 14.78 -1.61 -5.79
N THR A 242 13.84 -1.49 -4.84
CA THR A 242 13.97 -0.56 -3.71
C THR A 242 15.11 -1.03 -2.82
N THR A 243 15.72 -0.13 -2.04
CA THR A 243 16.72 -0.53 -1.05
C THR A 243 16.14 -1.50 -0.03
N PHE A 244 14.86 -1.35 0.33
CA PHE A 244 14.14 -2.27 1.20
C PHE A 244 13.99 -3.65 0.57
N ALA A 245 13.59 -3.73 -0.70
CA ALA A 245 13.38 -5.00 -1.37
C ALA A 245 14.70 -5.77 -1.58
N ALA A 246 15.80 -5.06 -1.83
CA ALA A 246 17.11 -5.67 -1.97
C ALA A 246 17.62 -6.32 -0.66
N SER A 247 17.18 -5.84 0.50
CA SER A 247 17.59 -6.37 1.81
C SER A 247 16.72 -7.51 2.33
N LEU A 248 15.74 -8.00 1.55
CA LEU A 248 14.82 -9.06 1.98
C LEU A 248 15.41 -10.47 1.89
N ASN A 249 16.45 -10.68 1.11
CA ASN A 249 17.05 -11.99 0.87
C ASN A 249 18.58 -11.90 0.92
N GLU A 250 19.08 -11.16 1.92
CA GLU A 250 20.51 -11.10 2.28
C GLU A 250 21.00 -12.42 2.88
#